data_AF-A0A945L1X3-F1
#
_entry.id   AF-A0A945L1X3-F1
#
_cell.length_a   1.000
_cell.length_b   1.000
_cell.length_c   1.000
_cell.angle_alpha   90.00
_cell.angle_beta   90.00
_cell.angle_gamma   90.00
#
_symmetry.space_group_name_H-M   'P 1'
#
loop_
_entity.id
_entity.type
_entity.pdbx_description
1 polymer ?
#
loop_
_entity_poly.entity_id
_entity_poly.type
_entity_poly.pdbx_seq_one_letter_code
_entity_poly.pdbx_strand_id
1 'polypeptide(L)'
;MNIENVLAETVDAIQSLEAPHPLRIGIDGASASGKTTFANQLVEPLRKLGRQVIRTSIDAFHHPPEIRYRQGKDSPIGYVEDSFDKAAVIENVLHPLGPNGDLNYRESLFDFVSNQKTQAKIKKSIPDSILIFEGVMLFCNQLAHHFDFRIFIETNFDTVINRALKRDSQRLGGESATLEKYHQRYIPGQKEYFQRHSPHEHANLVIDNNDYHQPRIIVRRSIEQK
;
A
#
# COMPACT_ATOMS: atom_id res chain seq x y z
N MET A 1 -6.77 16.20 -16.38
CA MET A 1 -5.36 15.89 -16.08
C MET A 1 -5.15 14.44 -16.49
N ASN A 2 -4.14 14.14 -17.32
CA ASN A 2 -3.80 12.76 -17.70
C ASN A 2 -2.94 12.12 -16.57
N ILE A 3 -2.89 10.79 -16.48
CA ILE A 3 -2.08 10.04 -15.49
C ILE A 3 -0.62 10.52 -15.43
N GLU A 4 -0.05 10.92 -16.56
CA GLU A 4 1.33 11.43 -16.68
C GLU A 4 1.57 12.69 -15.83
N ASN A 5 0.61 13.61 -15.77
CA ASN A 5 0.74 14.82 -14.96
C ASN A 5 0.69 14.49 -13.47
N VAL A 6 -0.22 13.60 -13.05
CA VAL A 6 -0.31 13.16 -11.65
C VAL A 6 0.99 12.47 -11.24
N LEU A 7 1.57 11.63 -12.11
CA LEU A 7 2.85 10.97 -11.86
C LEU A 7 3.98 11.99 -11.76
N ALA A 8 4.07 12.96 -12.69
CA ALA A 8 5.08 14.00 -12.66
C ALA A 8 5.01 14.83 -11.37
N GLU A 9 3.81 15.32 -11.02
CA GLU A 9 3.62 16.09 -9.79
C GLU A 9 3.95 15.28 -8.52
N THR A 10 3.66 13.97 -8.53
CA THR A 10 4.01 13.08 -7.41
C THR A 10 5.52 12.88 -7.33
N VAL A 11 6.20 12.72 -8.46
CA VAL A 11 7.67 12.60 -8.53
C VAL A 11 8.34 13.87 -8.04
N ASP A 12 7.86 15.04 -8.49
CA ASP A 12 8.37 16.35 -8.03
C ASP A 12 8.21 16.51 -6.51
N ALA A 13 7.05 16.10 -5.97
CA ALA A 13 6.81 16.12 -4.53
C ALA A 13 7.80 15.21 -3.78
N ILE A 14 8.03 13.98 -4.26
CA ILE A 14 8.97 13.02 -3.65
C ILE A 14 10.42 13.51 -3.77
N GLN A 15 10.80 14.09 -4.91
CA GLN A 15 12.15 14.62 -5.15
C GLN A 15 12.48 15.77 -4.21
N SER A 16 11.49 16.58 -3.82
CA SER A 16 11.70 17.69 -2.90
C SER A 16 11.94 17.28 -1.43
N LEU A 17 11.90 15.98 -1.14
CA LEU A 17 12.08 15.44 0.22
C LEU A 17 13.53 15.05 0.48
N GLU A 18 14.04 15.54 1.60
CA GLU A 18 15.35 15.18 2.12
C GLU A 18 15.19 14.32 3.39
N ALA A 19 15.93 13.21 3.46
CA ALA A 19 15.99 12.36 4.63
C ALA A 19 17.40 11.74 4.75
N PRO A 20 17.94 11.55 5.96
CA PRO A 20 19.25 10.94 6.18
C PRO A 20 19.24 9.40 6.05
N HIS A 21 18.11 8.83 5.63
CA HIS A 21 17.85 7.40 5.45
C HIS A 21 17.00 7.22 4.19
N PRO A 22 16.78 5.97 3.71
CA PRO A 22 15.93 5.73 2.57
C PRO A 22 14.56 6.39 2.76
N LEU A 23 14.10 7.09 1.73
CA LEU A 23 12.81 7.79 1.79
C LEU A 23 11.67 6.77 1.67
N ARG A 24 10.85 6.66 2.71
CA ARG A 24 9.78 5.65 2.81
C ARG A 24 8.45 6.24 2.34
N ILE A 25 8.04 5.87 1.14
CA ILE A 25 6.79 6.26 0.53
C ILE A 25 5.74 5.18 0.77
N GLY A 26 4.69 5.52 1.52
CA GLY A 26 3.53 4.67 1.71
C GLY A 26 2.44 5.00 0.70
N ILE A 27 1.87 4.00 0.03
CA ILE A 27 0.74 4.15 -0.90
C ILE A 27 -0.43 3.27 -0.45
N ASP A 28 -1.44 3.89 0.16
CA ASP A 28 -2.62 3.19 0.66
C ASP A 28 -3.83 3.38 -0.27
N GLY A 29 -4.80 2.49 -0.17
CA GLY A 29 -6.07 2.56 -0.86
C GLY A 29 -6.78 1.22 -0.84
N ALA A 30 -8.09 1.24 -1.08
CA ALA A 30 -8.92 0.04 -1.07
C ALA A 30 -8.37 -1.08 -1.99
N SER A 31 -8.78 -2.33 -1.77
CA SER A 31 -8.55 -3.38 -2.77
C SER A 31 -9.12 -2.92 -4.12
N ALA A 32 -8.43 -3.20 -5.22
CA ALA A 32 -8.80 -2.76 -6.57
C ALA A 32 -8.92 -1.23 -6.79
N SER A 33 -8.39 -0.39 -5.89
CA SER A 33 -8.32 1.07 -6.09
C SER A 33 -7.33 1.49 -7.18
N GLY A 34 -6.40 0.62 -7.58
CA GLY A 34 -5.34 0.93 -8.56
C GLY A 34 -3.99 1.33 -7.95
N LYS A 35 -3.85 1.30 -6.61
CA LYS A 35 -2.60 1.62 -5.91
C LYS A 35 -1.37 0.84 -6.39
N THR A 36 -1.49 -0.47 -6.66
CA THR A 36 -0.39 -1.29 -7.17
C THR A 36 0.09 -0.80 -8.54
N THR A 37 -0.85 -0.46 -9.42
CA THR A 37 -0.53 0.10 -10.75
C THR A 37 0.15 1.45 -10.63
N PHE A 38 -0.40 2.34 -9.79
CA PHE A 38 0.19 3.65 -9.54
C PHE A 38 1.60 3.55 -8.95
N ALA A 39 1.80 2.69 -7.94
CA ALA A 39 3.09 2.41 -7.34
C ALA A 39 4.12 1.92 -8.37
N ASN A 40 3.72 1.04 -9.28
CA ASN A 40 4.59 0.54 -10.35
C ASN A 40 4.95 1.63 -11.36
N GLN A 41 4.01 2.51 -11.69
CA GLN A 41 4.23 3.63 -12.62
C GLN A 41 5.20 4.69 -12.06
N LEU A 42 5.34 4.80 -10.73
CA LEU A 42 6.31 5.70 -10.10
C LEU A 42 7.76 5.18 -10.15
N VAL A 43 7.98 3.87 -10.33
CA VAL A 43 9.31 3.26 -10.21
C VAL A 43 10.30 3.84 -11.22
N GLU A 44 9.96 3.82 -12.51
CA GLU A 44 10.88 4.28 -13.56
C GLU A 44 11.15 5.79 -13.53
N PRO A 45 10.13 6.67 -13.35
CA PRO A 45 10.37 8.09 -13.14
C PRO A 45 11.31 8.38 -11.96
N LEU A 46 11.14 7.71 -10.83
CA LEU A 46 12.00 7.91 -9.65
C LEU A 46 13.43 7.37 -9.88
N ARG A 47 13.59 6.26 -10.60
CA ARG A 47 14.92 5.75 -11.00
C ARG A 47 15.67 6.72 -11.90
N LYS A 48 14.97 7.46 -12.77
CA LYS A 48 15.59 8.48 -13.64
C LYS A 48 16.19 9.65 -12.85
N LEU A 49 15.82 9.82 -11.58
CA LEU A 49 16.47 10.76 -10.65
C LEU A 49 17.82 10.24 -10.11
N GLY A 50 18.27 9.05 -10.54
CA GLY A 50 19.54 8.45 -10.10
C GLY A 50 19.48 7.69 -8.78
N ARG A 51 18.28 7.50 -8.20
CA ARG A 51 18.09 6.87 -6.89
C ARG A 51 17.75 5.38 -7.02
N GLN A 52 18.24 4.57 -6.09
CA GLN A 52 17.79 3.17 -5.97
C GLN A 52 16.32 3.14 -5.55
N VAL A 53 15.46 2.48 -6.32
CA VAL A 53 14.04 2.29 -5.95
C VAL A 53 13.78 0.85 -5.52
N ILE A 54 13.34 0.70 -4.27
CA ILE A 54 12.90 -0.56 -3.66
C ILE A 54 11.37 -0.60 -3.75
N ARG A 55 10.82 -1.69 -4.29
CA ARG A 55 9.36 -1.87 -4.42
C ARG A 55 8.92 -3.15 -3.71
N THR A 56 8.11 -3.00 -2.67
CA THR A 56 7.45 -4.11 -1.96
C THR A 56 6.06 -3.69 -1.48
N SER A 57 5.22 -4.63 -1.06
CA SER A 57 3.85 -4.37 -0.58
C SER A 57 3.56 -5.14 0.69
N ILE A 58 2.53 -4.71 1.41
CA ILE A 58 2.01 -5.44 2.56
C ILE A 58 1.51 -6.84 2.19
N ASP A 59 1.15 -7.06 0.92
CA ASP A 59 0.72 -8.38 0.43
C ASP A 59 1.82 -9.45 0.58
N ALA A 60 3.08 -9.04 0.65
CA ALA A 60 4.23 -9.92 0.90
C ALA A 60 4.41 -10.31 2.39
N PHE A 61 3.53 -9.81 3.26
CA PHE A 61 3.53 -9.97 4.72
C PHE A 61 2.14 -10.37 5.25
N HIS A 62 1.38 -11.12 4.45
CA HIS A 62 0.15 -11.72 4.95
C HIS A 62 0.45 -12.68 6.10
N HIS A 63 -0.44 -12.70 7.09
CA HIS A 63 -0.48 -13.83 8.01
C HIS A 63 -0.89 -15.12 7.28
N PRO A 64 -0.56 -16.30 7.84
CA PRO A 64 -1.06 -17.56 7.33
C PRO A 64 -2.58 -17.72 7.59
N PRO A 65 -3.28 -18.61 6.85
CA PRO A 65 -4.74 -18.75 6.91
C PRO A 65 -5.32 -18.95 8.31
N GLU A 66 -4.64 -19.70 9.17
CA GLU A 66 -5.04 -19.98 10.56
C GLU A 66 -5.18 -18.71 11.41
N ILE A 67 -4.42 -17.65 11.10
CA ILE A 67 -4.55 -16.36 11.76
C ILE A 67 -5.54 -15.48 10.98
N ARG A 68 -5.41 -15.36 9.66
CA ARG A 68 -6.27 -14.46 8.83
C ARG A 68 -7.76 -14.74 8.92
N TYR A 69 -8.12 -16.00 9.22
CA TYR A 69 -9.50 -16.47 9.27
C TYR A 69 -9.94 -16.89 10.67
N ARG A 70 -9.16 -16.60 11.71
CA ARG A 70 -9.51 -16.97 13.10
C ARG A 70 -10.84 -16.38 13.58
N GLN A 71 -11.22 -15.23 13.04
CA GLN A 71 -12.51 -14.56 13.29
C GLN A 71 -13.60 -14.94 12.28
N GLY A 72 -13.36 -15.93 11.42
CA GLY A 72 -14.23 -16.33 10.31
C GLY A 72 -13.69 -15.87 8.95
N LYS A 73 -13.90 -16.72 7.92
CA LYS A 73 -13.38 -16.51 6.56
C LYS A 73 -13.90 -15.25 5.90
N ASP A 74 -15.10 -14.80 6.28
CA ASP A 74 -15.79 -13.63 5.71
C ASP A 74 -15.85 -12.44 6.68
N SER A 75 -15.24 -12.55 7.86
CA SER A 75 -15.26 -11.49 8.87
C SER A 75 -14.61 -10.18 8.38
N PRO A 76 -15.34 -9.04 8.40
CA PRO A 76 -14.79 -7.71 8.16
C PRO A 76 -13.69 -7.34 9.16
N ILE A 77 -13.91 -7.64 10.43
CA ILE A 77 -12.97 -7.32 11.50
C ILE A 77 -11.68 -8.13 11.33
N GLY A 78 -11.81 -9.43 11.04
CA GLY A 78 -10.66 -10.27 10.71
C GLY A 78 -9.91 -9.80 9.45
N TYR A 79 -10.59 -9.18 8.48
CA TYR A 79 -9.91 -8.56 7.35
C TYR A 79 -9.00 -7.39 7.78
N VAL A 80 -9.44 -6.56 8.72
CA VAL A 80 -8.69 -5.38 9.19
C VAL A 80 -7.57 -5.74 10.15
N GLU A 81 -7.86 -6.65 11.09
CA GLU A 81 -6.98 -6.94 12.22
C GLU A 81 -6.01 -8.08 11.94
N ASP A 82 -6.42 -9.08 11.16
CA ASP A 82 -5.71 -10.35 11.08
C ASP A 82 -5.04 -10.63 9.73
N SER A 83 -5.31 -9.83 8.68
CA SER A 83 -4.79 -10.13 7.34
C SER A 83 -3.27 -10.10 7.23
N PHE A 84 -2.60 -9.20 7.96
CA PHE A 84 -1.19 -8.87 7.76
C PHE A 84 -0.38 -8.86 9.06
N ASP A 85 0.86 -9.33 8.96
CA ASP A 85 1.86 -9.25 10.03
C ASP A 85 2.55 -7.88 10.01
N LYS A 86 1.89 -6.89 10.60
CA LYS A 86 2.38 -5.51 10.65
C LYS A 86 3.68 -5.38 11.47
N ALA A 87 3.86 -6.23 12.48
CA ALA A 87 5.09 -6.25 13.27
C ALA A 87 6.27 -6.69 12.39
N ALA A 88 6.08 -7.74 11.58
CA ALA A 88 7.10 -8.20 10.66
C ALA A 88 7.42 -7.18 9.55
N VAL A 89 6.42 -6.42 9.07
CA VAL A 89 6.65 -5.28 8.15
C VAL A 89 7.56 -4.23 8.79
N ILE A 90 7.31 -3.87 10.05
CA ILE A 90 8.14 -2.91 10.77
C ILE A 90 9.56 -3.44 10.92
N GLU A 91 9.71 -4.66 11.45
CA GLU A 91 11.01 -5.26 11.75
C GLU A 91 11.87 -5.49 10.50
N ASN A 92 11.26 -5.92 9.39
CA ASN A 92 12.01 -6.38 8.22
C ASN A 92 12.12 -5.34 7.10
N VAL A 93 11.34 -4.25 7.16
CA VAL A 93 11.32 -3.22 6.11
C VAL A 93 11.40 -1.82 6.68
N LEU A 94 10.40 -1.39 7.47
CA LEU A 94 10.23 0.03 7.79
C LEU A 94 11.24 0.57 8.80
N HIS A 95 11.65 -0.26 9.76
CA HIS A 95 12.70 0.08 10.72
C HIS A 95 14.10 0.02 10.08
N PRO A 96 14.51 -1.08 9.39
CA PRO A 96 15.82 -1.12 8.72
C PRO A 96 16.05 -0.02 7.68
N LEU A 97 14.98 0.46 7.03
CA LEU A 97 15.02 1.54 6.03
C LEU A 97 14.64 2.92 6.60
N GLY A 98 14.45 3.03 7.92
CA GLY A 98 14.09 4.26 8.61
C GLY A 98 15.25 4.94 9.34
N PRO A 99 14.95 5.96 10.16
CA PRO A 99 15.93 6.58 11.04
C PRO A 99 16.64 5.53 11.91
N ASN A 100 17.98 5.59 11.96
CA ASN A 100 18.84 4.63 12.68
C ASN A 100 18.75 3.17 12.19
N GLY A 101 18.10 2.93 11.05
CA GLY A 101 18.05 1.62 10.42
C GLY A 101 19.41 1.17 9.89
N ASP A 102 19.63 -0.14 9.85
CA ASP A 102 20.90 -0.74 9.41
C ASP A 102 20.96 -1.00 7.90
N LEU A 103 19.94 -0.60 7.15
CA LEU A 103 19.78 -0.79 5.70
C LEU A 103 19.66 -2.26 5.24
N ASN A 104 19.52 -3.22 6.16
CA ASN A 104 19.33 -4.62 5.85
C ASN A 104 17.84 -4.99 5.92
N TYR A 105 17.22 -5.22 4.76
CA TYR A 105 15.78 -5.43 4.67
C TYR A 105 15.42 -6.73 3.98
N ARG A 106 14.19 -7.21 4.18
CA ARG A 106 13.59 -8.31 3.41
C ARG A 106 12.30 -7.84 2.78
N GLU A 107 12.12 -8.09 1.49
CA GLU A 107 10.94 -7.61 0.75
C GLU A 107 9.69 -8.44 0.96
N SER A 108 9.82 -9.65 1.53
CA SER A 108 8.71 -10.59 1.69
C SER A 108 9.03 -11.57 2.80
N LEU A 109 7.99 -12.06 3.47
CA LEU A 109 8.05 -13.23 4.36
C LEU A 109 6.96 -14.26 4.07
N PHE A 110 5.94 -13.88 3.31
CA PHE A 110 4.81 -14.75 2.99
C PHE A 110 4.30 -14.50 1.56
N ASP A 111 4.00 -15.59 0.85
CA ASP A 111 3.33 -15.57 -0.45
C ASP A 111 1.87 -15.98 -0.26
N PHE A 112 0.98 -15.01 -0.49
CA PHE A 112 -0.46 -15.20 -0.38
C PHE A 112 -1.02 -16.23 -1.37
N VAL A 113 -0.43 -16.36 -2.56
CA VAL A 113 -0.93 -17.25 -3.61
C VAL A 113 -0.67 -18.70 -3.25
N SER A 114 0.57 -19.04 -2.87
CA SER A 114 0.94 -20.39 -2.43
C SER A 114 0.57 -20.70 -0.98
N ASN A 115 0.22 -19.69 -0.17
CA ASN A 115 0.06 -19.78 1.28
C ASN A 115 1.31 -20.34 1.99
N GLN A 116 2.49 -19.90 1.59
CA GLN A 116 3.75 -20.36 2.15
C GLN A 116 4.64 -19.19 2.58
N LYS A 117 5.52 -19.46 3.55
CA LYS A 117 6.60 -18.53 3.87
C LYS A 117 7.55 -18.43 2.69
N THR A 118 8.00 -17.22 2.38
CA THR A 118 8.99 -17.02 1.30
C THR A 118 10.40 -17.26 1.80
N GLN A 119 11.32 -17.53 0.87
CA GLN A 119 12.75 -17.65 1.13
C GLN A 119 13.50 -16.34 0.81
N ALA A 120 12.85 -15.19 1.02
CA ALA A 120 13.43 -13.90 0.68
C ALA A 120 14.72 -13.67 1.48
N LYS A 121 15.82 -13.45 0.76
CA LYS A 121 17.12 -13.13 1.37
C LYS A 121 17.12 -11.70 1.89
N ILE A 122 17.94 -11.47 2.91
CA ILE A 122 18.27 -10.11 3.35
C ILE A 122 18.98 -9.41 2.19
N LYS A 123 18.53 -8.19 1.87
CA LYS A 123 19.14 -7.30 0.89
C LYS A 123 19.70 -6.07 1.59
N LYS A 124 20.74 -5.48 1.01
CA LYS A 124 21.32 -4.22 1.48
C LYS A 124 20.82 -3.06 0.62
N SER A 125 20.35 -2.00 1.26
CA SER A 125 20.01 -0.72 0.64
C SER A 125 21.16 0.29 0.82
N ILE A 126 21.12 1.41 0.06
CA ILE A 126 21.95 2.60 0.31
C ILE A 126 21.12 3.72 0.94
N PRO A 127 21.71 4.65 1.71
CA PRO A 127 20.98 5.72 2.40
C PRO A 127 20.07 6.55 1.48
N ASP A 128 20.48 6.80 0.23
CA ASP A 128 19.71 7.62 -0.72
C ASP A 128 18.63 6.82 -1.51
N SER A 129 18.26 5.63 -1.05
CA SER A 129 17.21 4.85 -1.71
C SER A 129 15.82 5.43 -1.48
N ILE A 130 14.87 5.04 -2.33
CA ILE A 130 13.43 5.27 -2.12
C ILE A 130 12.75 3.92 -1.95
N LEU A 131 12.02 3.75 -0.85
CA LEU A 131 11.09 2.64 -0.67
C LEU A 131 9.71 3.07 -1.15
N ILE A 132 9.14 2.32 -2.09
CA ILE A 132 7.72 2.37 -2.42
C ILE A 132 7.05 1.16 -1.79
N PHE A 133 6.30 1.41 -0.71
CA PHE A 133 5.54 0.41 0.02
C PHE A 133 4.04 0.64 -0.18
N GLU A 134 3.34 -0.27 -0.84
CA GLU A 134 1.89 -0.13 -1.09
C GLU A 134 1.07 -1.26 -0.46
N GLY A 135 -0.19 -0.99 -0.21
CA GLY A 135 -1.05 -1.97 0.43
C GLY A 135 -2.37 -1.40 0.86
N VAL A 136 -3.23 -2.27 1.37
CA VAL A 136 -4.43 -1.83 2.09
C VAL A 136 -4.03 -1.57 3.54
N MET A 137 -4.64 -0.58 4.19
CA MET A 137 -4.53 -0.35 5.65
C MET A 137 -3.13 0.05 6.13
N LEU A 138 -2.33 0.66 5.25
CA LEU A 138 -0.99 1.13 5.60
C LEU A 138 -1.03 2.31 6.55
N PHE A 139 -2.05 3.17 6.45
CA PHE A 139 -2.14 4.37 7.29
C PHE A 139 -2.95 4.11 8.57
N CYS A 140 -2.87 2.90 9.11
CA CYS A 140 -3.33 2.63 10.47
C CYS A 140 -2.31 3.15 11.50
N ASN A 141 -2.75 3.32 12.75
CA ASN A 141 -1.93 3.93 13.82
C ASN A 141 -0.57 3.23 14.03
N GLN A 142 -0.50 1.93 13.73
CA GLN A 142 0.70 1.11 13.88
C GLN A 142 1.76 1.41 12.80
N LEU A 143 1.36 1.82 11.60
CA LEU A 143 2.26 1.90 10.44
C LEU A 143 2.40 3.32 9.88
N ALA A 144 1.37 4.16 10.00
CA ALA A 144 1.32 5.47 9.33
C ALA A 144 2.55 6.36 9.62
N HIS A 145 3.05 6.35 10.86
CA HIS A 145 4.14 7.19 11.32
C HIS A 145 5.53 6.72 10.84
N HIS A 146 5.62 5.53 10.24
CA HIS A 146 6.85 5.03 9.62
C HIS A 146 7.03 5.50 8.17
N PHE A 147 6.05 6.16 7.57
CA PHE A 147 6.18 6.66 6.20
C PHE A 147 6.50 8.15 6.22
N ASP A 148 7.54 8.54 5.47
CA ASP A 148 7.99 9.92 5.36
C ASP A 148 7.07 10.70 4.39
N PHE A 149 6.48 9.99 3.43
CA PHE A 149 5.47 10.53 2.53
C PHE A 149 4.33 9.52 2.32
N ARG A 150 3.09 10.01 2.44
CA ARG A 150 1.88 9.18 2.42
C ARG A 150 0.98 9.58 1.26
N ILE A 151 0.67 8.64 0.38
CA ILE A 151 -0.22 8.81 -0.76
C ILE A 151 -1.44 7.93 -0.55
N PHE A 152 -2.64 8.51 -0.59
CA PHE A 152 -3.89 7.76 -0.52
C PHE A 152 -4.57 7.76 -1.89
N ILE A 153 -4.82 6.57 -2.44
CA ILE A 153 -5.56 6.36 -3.68
C ILE A 153 -7.04 6.19 -3.33
N GLU A 154 -7.80 7.25 -3.53
CA GLU A 154 -9.24 7.30 -3.32
C GLU A 154 -9.97 6.72 -4.52
N THR A 155 -10.94 5.84 -4.26
CA THR A 155 -11.78 5.24 -5.30
C THR A 155 -13.10 4.82 -4.69
N ASN A 156 -14.21 5.15 -5.35
CA ASN A 156 -15.55 4.79 -4.90
C ASN A 156 -15.71 3.27 -4.87
N PHE A 157 -16.49 2.77 -3.91
CA PHE A 157 -16.67 1.32 -3.75
C PHE A 157 -17.32 0.66 -4.96
N ASP A 158 -18.21 1.33 -5.69
CA ASP A 158 -18.79 0.78 -6.92
C ASP A 158 -17.73 0.58 -8.01
N THR A 159 -16.82 1.54 -8.16
CA THR A 159 -15.66 1.43 -9.04
C THR A 159 -14.73 0.30 -8.59
N VAL A 160 -14.47 0.18 -7.29
CA VAL A 160 -13.70 -0.93 -6.70
C VAL A 160 -14.33 -2.28 -7.04
N ILE A 161 -15.65 -2.44 -6.87
CA ILE A 161 -16.37 -3.67 -7.20
C ILE A 161 -16.23 -3.98 -8.69
N ASN A 162 -16.49 -3.01 -9.56
CA ASN A 162 -16.40 -3.20 -11.01
C ASN A 162 -14.99 -3.62 -11.47
N ARG A 163 -13.95 -3.06 -10.86
CA ARG A 163 -12.55 -3.45 -11.11
C ARG A 163 -12.24 -4.83 -10.53
N ALA A 164 -12.76 -5.13 -9.33
CA ALA A 164 -12.61 -6.42 -8.69
C ALA A 164 -13.26 -7.55 -9.47
N LEU A 165 -14.44 -7.35 -10.06
CA LEU A 165 -15.09 -8.35 -10.91
C LEU A 165 -14.21 -8.74 -12.10
N LYS A 166 -13.51 -7.77 -12.71
CA LYS A 166 -12.59 -8.05 -13.81
C LYS A 166 -11.31 -8.75 -13.34
N ARG A 167 -10.78 -8.35 -12.19
CA ARG A 167 -9.47 -8.80 -11.69
C ARG A 167 -9.51 -10.11 -10.90
N ASP A 168 -10.52 -10.27 -10.05
CA ASP A 168 -10.56 -11.28 -9.00
C ASP A 168 -11.49 -12.46 -9.30
N SER A 169 -12.41 -12.35 -10.27
CA SER A 169 -13.42 -13.39 -10.54
C SER A 169 -12.82 -14.78 -10.76
N GLN A 170 -11.78 -14.90 -11.59
CA GLN A 170 -11.15 -16.20 -11.82
C GLN A 170 -10.59 -16.80 -10.52
N ARG A 171 -9.98 -15.98 -9.67
CA ARG A 171 -9.34 -16.41 -8.42
C ARG A 171 -10.35 -16.71 -7.30
N LEU A 172 -11.48 -16.01 -7.28
CA LEU A 172 -12.49 -16.11 -6.22
C LEU A 172 -13.65 -17.06 -6.56
N GLY A 173 -13.66 -17.68 -7.74
CA GLY A 173 -14.67 -18.65 -8.13
C GLY A 173 -15.87 -18.07 -8.89
N GLY A 174 -15.65 -17.00 -9.66
CA GLY A 174 -16.62 -16.33 -10.51
C GLY A 174 -17.08 -14.96 -9.98
N GLU A 175 -17.89 -14.29 -10.78
CA GLU A 175 -18.40 -12.95 -10.46
C GLU A 175 -19.28 -12.96 -9.20
N SER A 176 -20.20 -13.92 -9.06
CA SER A 176 -21.09 -14.02 -7.89
C SER A 176 -20.31 -14.18 -6.58
N ALA A 177 -19.34 -15.09 -6.54
CA ALA A 177 -18.50 -15.31 -5.36
C ALA A 177 -17.61 -14.08 -5.06
N THR A 178 -17.18 -13.36 -6.10
CA THR A 178 -16.44 -12.10 -5.95
C THR A 178 -17.31 -11.02 -5.34
N LEU A 179 -18.51 -10.80 -5.86
CA LEU A 179 -19.48 -9.85 -5.31
C LEU A 179 -19.75 -10.15 -3.84
N GLU A 180 -20.08 -11.40 -3.52
CA GLU A 180 -20.35 -11.82 -2.15
C GLU A 180 -19.17 -11.52 -1.24
N LYS A 181 -17.94 -11.88 -1.65
CA LYS A 181 -16.74 -11.63 -0.85
C LYS A 181 -16.48 -10.15 -0.61
N TYR A 182 -16.67 -9.31 -1.64
CA TYR A 182 -16.49 -7.87 -1.51
C TYR A 182 -17.54 -7.24 -0.62
N HIS A 183 -18.81 -7.64 -0.75
CA HIS A 183 -19.91 -7.12 0.06
C HIS A 183 -19.88 -7.59 1.52
N GLN A 184 -19.42 -8.81 1.78
CA GLN A 184 -19.41 -9.37 3.14
C GLN A 184 -18.12 -9.06 3.90
N ARG A 185 -16.96 -9.06 3.23
CA ARG A 185 -15.65 -8.95 3.91
C ARG A 185 -14.91 -7.65 3.58
N TYR A 186 -14.61 -7.42 2.30
CA TYR A 186 -13.64 -6.40 1.94
C TYR A 186 -14.17 -4.97 2.11
N ILE A 187 -15.35 -4.65 1.61
CA ILE A 187 -15.91 -3.30 1.70
C ILE A 187 -16.29 -2.95 3.15
N PRO A 188 -17.00 -3.81 3.91
CA PRO A 188 -17.29 -3.50 5.30
C PRO A 188 -16.01 -3.31 6.12
N GLY A 189 -14.98 -4.16 5.91
CA GLY A 189 -13.72 -3.98 6.61
C GLY A 189 -12.94 -2.74 6.17
N GLN A 190 -13.00 -2.33 4.90
CA GLN A 190 -12.45 -1.04 4.48
C GLN A 190 -13.17 0.15 5.12
N LYS A 191 -14.51 0.09 5.25
CA LYS A 191 -15.28 1.11 5.95
C LYS A 191 -14.89 1.19 7.43
N GLU A 192 -14.74 0.04 8.09
CA GLU A 192 -14.26 -0.03 9.47
C GLU A 192 -12.86 0.59 9.60
N TYR A 193 -11.96 0.25 8.69
CA TYR A 193 -10.62 0.83 8.63
C TYR A 193 -10.66 2.36 8.48
N PHE A 194 -11.50 2.88 7.57
CA PHE A 194 -11.64 4.32 7.34
C PHE A 194 -12.18 5.04 8.57
N GLN A 195 -13.16 4.45 9.27
CA GLN A 195 -13.73 5.01 10.49
C GLN A 195 -12.73 5.04 11.65
N ARG A 196 -11.93 3.98 11.81
CA ARG A 196 -10.97 3.87 12.93
C ARG A 196 -9.72 4.72 12.77
N HIS A 197 -9.28 4.94 11.52
CA HIS A 197 -7.94 5.47 11.24
C HIS A 197 -7.90 6.68 10.32
N SER A 198 -9.03 7.12 9.74
CA SER A 198 -9.09 8.31 8.88
C SER A 198 -7.90 8.46 7.91
N PRO A 199 -7.58 7.45 7.08
CA PRO A 199 -6.32 7.39 6.34
C PRO A 199 -6.08 8.57 5.39
N HIS A 200 -7.16 9.14 4.87
CA HIS A 200 -7.15 10.32 4.01
C HIS A 200 -6.66 11.58 4.74
N GLU A 201 -6.84 11.68 6.06
CA GLU A 201 -6.34 12.80 6.88
C GLU A 201 -4.84 12.68 7.13
N HIS A 202 -4.32 11.46 7.18
CA HIS A 202 -2.89 11.17 7.33
C HIS A 202 -2.10 11.33 6.03
N ALA A 203 -2.75 11.36 4.87
CA ALA A 203 -2.06 11.41 3.58
C ALA A 203 -1.49 12.81 3.28
N ASN A 204 -0.28 12.86 2.71
CA ASN A 204 0.27 14.08 2.13
C ASN A 204 -0.35 14.38 0.77
N LEU A 205 -0.65 13.34 -0.02
CA LEU A 205 -1.40 13.43 -1.27
C LEU A 205 -2.62 12.51 -1.23
N VAL A 206 -3.77 13.02 -1.68
CA VAL A 206 -4.93 12.19 -2.00
C VAL A 206 -5.19 12.28 -3.50
N ILE A 207 -5.25 11.12 -4.14
CA ILE A 207 -5.47 10.99 -5.58
C ILE A 207 -6.82 10.32 -5.80
N ASP A 208 -7.76 11.05 -6.38
CA ASP A 208 -8.99 10.46 -6.93
C ASP A 208 -8.61 9.62 -8.15
N ASN A 209 -8.91 8.33 -8.08
CA ASN A 209 -8.66 7.35 -9.13
C ASN A 209 -9.96 6.61 -9.54
N ASN A 210 -11.11 7.28 -9.48
CA ASN A 210 -12.38 6.76 -9.98
C ASN A 210 -12.34 6.49 -11.49
N ASP A 211 -11.78 7.43 -12.26
CA ASP A 211 -11.41 7.22 -13.66
C ASP A 211 -9.89 7.01 -13.77
N TYR A 212 -9.50 5.80 -14.16
CA TYR A 212 -8.09 5.43 -14.30
C TYR A 212 -7.36 6.24 -15.38
N HIS A 213 -8.07 6.72 -16.40
CA HIS A 213 -7.48 7.53 -17.47
C HIS A 213 -7.40 9.00 -17.12
N GLN A 214 -8.11 9.45 -16.08
CA GLN A 214 -8.14 10.84 -15.64
C GLN A 214 -8.03 10.99 -14.11
N PRO A 215 -6.99 10.41 -13.48
CA PRO A 215 -6.80 10.59 -12.05
C PRO A 215 -6.49 12.05 -11.74
N ARG A 216 -6.80 12.47 -10.51
CA ARG A 216 -6.62 13.86 -10.06
C ARG A 216 -6.09 13.90 -8.65
N ILE A 217 -5.07 14.73 -8.40
CA ILE A 217 -4.69 15.08 -7.05
C ILE A 217 -5.78 16.01 -6.50
N ILE A 218 -6.47 15.58 -5.44
CA ILE A 218 -7.57 16.32 -4.82
C ILE A 218 -7.17 16.93 -3.48
N VAL A 219 -6.09 16.45 -2.86
CA VAL A 219 -5.51 17.02 -1.65
C VAL A 219 -3.99 17.03 -1.77
N ARG A 220 -3.37 18.14 -1.39
CA ARG A 220 -1.94 18.29 -1.21
C ARG A 220 -1.67 18.99 0.12
N ARG A 221 -1.02 18.29 1.05
CA ARG A 221 -0.61 18.84 2.35
C ARG A 221 0.89 19.08 2.36
N SER A 222 1.30 20.22 2.88
CA SER A 222 2.72 20.51 3.14
C SER A 222 3.27 19.51 4.15
N ILE A 223 4.52 19.11 3.98
CA ILE A 223 5.23 18.33 4.97
C ILE A 223 5.85 19.33 5.93
N GLU A 224 5.45 19.27 7.20
CA GLU A 224 6.15 20.01 8.25
C GLU A 224 7.55 19.41 8.36
N GLN A 225 8.56 20.18 7.95
CA GLN A 225 9.95 19.83 8.23
C GLN A 225 10.12 19.88 9.76
N LYS A 226 10.40 18.72 10.37
CA LYS A 226 10.78 18.62 11.78
C LYS A 226 12.27 18.85 11.96
#